data_AF-U3B185-F1
#
_entry.id   AF-U3B185-F1
#
_cell.length_a   1.000
_cell.length_b   1.000
_cell.length_c   1.000
_cell.angle_alpha   90.00
_cell.angle_beta   90.00
_cell.angle_gamma   90.00
#
_symmetry.space_group_name_H-M   'P 1'
#
loop_
_entity.id
_entity.type
_entity.pdbx_description
1 polymer ?
#
loop_
_entity_poly.entity_id
_entity_poly.type
_entity_poly.pdbx_seq_one_letter_code
_entity_poly.pdbx_strand_id
1 'polypeptide(L)'
;MRGQRVLRFVGLCSVWLTALLALLSLAFRSLIWAGWEPYPGDPYGPSDIIDALLGLLVFVLAALSILIGLGLLPRRPGVLVAGLLIPSLYCLLRDWLPTYRLW
;
A
#
# COMPACT_ATOMS: atom_id res chain seq x y z
N MET A 1 7.15 -20.01 23.33
CA MET A 1 6.34 -18.78 23.58
C MET A 1 6.95 -17.47 23.07
N ARG A 2 8.28 -17.35 22.83
CA ARG A 2 8.90 -16.12 22.30
C ARG A 2 8.60 -15.86 20.80
N GLY A 3 8.64 -16.89 19.96
CA GLY A 3 8.40 -16.76 18.50
C GLY A 3 7.04 -16.15 18.13
N GLN A 4 5.96 -16.54 18.84
CA GLN A 4 4.64 -15.96 18.61
C GLN A 4 4.55 -14.47 18.96
N ARG A 5 5.34 -13.97 19.93
CA ARG A 5 5.37 -12.54 20.24
C ARG A 5 6.07 -11.74 19.15
N VAL A 6 7.17 -12.28 18.61
CA VAL A 6 7.90 -11.66 17.50
C VAL A 6 7.04 -11.61 16.23
N LEU A 7 6.43 -12.74 15.84
CA LEU A 7 5.50 -12.80 14.70
C LEU A 7 4.35 -11.77 14.81
N ARG A 8 3.81 -11.57 16.01
CA ARG A 8 2.77 -10.56 16.25
C ARG A 8 3.29 -9.15 16.06
N PHE A 9 4.46 -8.84 16.63
CA PHE A 9 5.05 -7.51 16.52
C PHE A 9 5.38 -7.19 15.05
N VAL A 10 6.02 -8.13 14.35
CA VAL A 10 6.34 -7.99 12.93
C VAL A 10 5.07 -7.85 12.08
N GLY A 11 4.04 -8.65 12.34
CA GLY A 11 2.76 -8.55 11.65
C GLY A 11 2.07 -7.19 11.86
N LEU A 12 2.06 -6.67 13.09
CA LEU A 12 1.51 -5.35 13.39
C LEU A 12 2.31 -4.23 12.71
N CYS A 13 3.64 -4.27 12.78
CA CYS A 13 4.50 -3.31 12.08
C CYS A 13 4.28 -3.35 10.57
N SER A 14 4.16 -4.54 9.98
CA SER A 14 3.89 -4.72 8.55
C SER A 14 2.54 -4.12 8.16
N VAL A 15 1.48 -4.35 8.94
CA VAL A 15 0.15 -3.75 8.68
C VAL A 15 0.21 -2.22 8.72
N TRP A 16 0.84 -1.65 9.75
CA TRP A 16 0.99 -0.20 9.87
C TRP A 16 1.81 0.40 8.73
N LEU A 17 2.91 -0.26 8.35
CA LEU A 17 3.75 0.17 7.24
C LEU A 17 2.99 0.12 5.91
N THR A 18 2.18 -0.93 5.70
CA THR A 18 1.33 -1.07 4.51
C THR A 18 0.29 0.05 4.45
N ALA A 19 -0.37 0.34 5.57
CA ALA A 19 -1.37 1.40 5.66
C ALA A 19 -0.77 2.79 5.40
N LEU A 20 0.38 3.10 6.02
CA LEU A 20 1.08 4.36 5.82
C LEU A 20 1.50 4.54 4.35
N LEU A 21 2.01 3.47 3.74
CA LEU A 21 2.44 3.51 2.35
C LEU A 21 1.26 3.65 1.38
N ALA A 22 0.13 2.98 1.66
CA ALA A 22 -1.09 3.15 0.89
C ALA A 22 -1.59 4.60 0.94
N LEU A 23 -1.61 5.22 2.13
CA LEU A 23 -1.97 6.63 2.30
C LEU A 23 -1.01 7.55 1.55
N LEU A 24 0.30 7.31 1.64
CA LEU A 24 1.30 8.09 0.91
C LEU A 24 1.13 7.96 -0.61
N SER A 25 0.85 6.75 -1.11
CA SER A 25 0.59 6.52 -2.53
C SER A 25 -0.67 7.23 -3.01
N LEU A 26 -1.77 7.19 -2.24
CA LEU A 26 -2.99 7.91 -2.58
C LEU A 26 -2.77 9.43 -2.54
N ALA A 27 -2.05 9.94 -1.53
CA ALA A 27 -1.68 11.35 -1.43
C ALA A 27 -0.82 11.79 -2.63
N PHE A 28 0.21 11.01 -2.98
CA PHE A 28 1.06 11.25 -4.14
C PHE A 28 0.24 11.30 -5.43
N ARG A 29 -0.63 10.31 -5.65
CA ARG A 29 -1.51 10.27 -6.83
C ARG A 29 -2.44 11.49 -6.90
N SER A 30 -2.97 11.93 -5.77
CA SER A 30 -3.93 13.02 -5.73
C SER A 30 -3.34 14.41 -5.82
N LEU A 31 -2.14 14.63 -5.27
CA LEU A 31 -1.55 15.96 -5.13
C LEU A 31 -0.36 16.21 -6.07
N ILE A 32 0.35 15.16 -6.48
CA ILE A 32 1.65 15.29 -7.16
C ILE A 32 1.62 14.69 -8.57
N TRP A 33 1.03 13.51 -8.73
CA TRP A 33 1.09 12.75 -9.98
C TRP A 33 0.64 13.56 -11.21
N ALA A 34 -0.49 14.26 -11.11
CA ALA A 34 -1.06 15.01 -12.23
C ALA A 34 -0.25 16.24 -12.65
N GLY A 35 0.60 16.77 -11.79
CA GLY A 35 1.41 17.94 -12.11
C GLY A 35 2.82 17.59 -12.63
N TRP A 36 3.21 16.32 -12.61
CA TRP A 36 4.43 15.84 -13.26
C TRP A 36 4.03 15.27 -14.63
N GLU A 37 3.74 16.17 -15.56
CA GLU A 37 3.42 15.78 -16.94
C GLU A 37 4.64 15.13 -17.62
N PRO A 38 4.45 14.08 -18.42
CA PRO A 38 5.51 13.49 -19.23
C PRO A 38 6.04 14.51 -20.24
N TYR A 39 7.33 14.37 -20.60
CA TYR A 39 7.89 15.14 -21.72
C TYR A 39 7.09 14.85 -22.99
N PRO A 40 6.85 15.86 -23.86
CA PRO A 40 6.13 15.65 -25.10
C PRO A 40 6.83 14.60 -25.97
N GLY A 41 6.14 13.48 -26.20
CA GLY A 41 6.65 12.32 -26.95
C GLY A 41 6.85 11.06 -26.11
N ASP A 42 6.89 11.17 -24.78
CA ASP A 42 7.03 10.01 -23.89
C ASP A 42 5.65 9.47 -23.47
N PRO A 43 5.44 8.13 -23.53
CA PRO A 43 4.18 7.52 -23.12
C PRO A 43 3.98 7.48 -21.58
N TYR A 44 5.06 7.66 -20.80
CA TYR A 44 5.04 7.61 -19.34
C TYR A 44 5.98 8.65 -18.74
N GLY A 45 5.54 9.29 -17.66
CA GLY A 45 6.33 10.24 -16.89
C GLY A 45 7.04 9.59 -15.68
N PRO A 46 7.98 10.31 -15.04
CA PRO A 46 8.58 9.86 -13.78
C PRO A 46 7.53 9.60 -12.68
N SER A 47 6.43 10.34 -12.69
CA SER A 47 5.29 10.18 -11.78
C SER A 47 4.59 8.82 -11.93
N ASP A 48 4.47 8.29 -13.15
CA ASP A 48 3.90 6.96 -13.40
C ASP A 48 4.78 5.85 -12.81
N ILE A 49 6.10 6.00 -12.98
CA ILE A 49 7.08 5.05 -12.43
C ILE A 49 6.99 5.05 -10.89
N ILE A 50 6.95 6.23 -10.27
CA ILE A 50 6.83 6.36 -8.82
C ILE A 50 5.50 5.79 -8.31
N ASP A 51 4.38 6.09 -8.98
CA ASP A 51 3.06 5.55 -8.59
C ASP A 51 3.00 4.02 -8.72
N ALA A 52 3.61 3.47 -9.77
CA ALA A 52 3.73 2.02 -9.94
C ALA A 52 4.60 1.38 -8.84
N LEU A 53 5.74 1.98 -8.50
CA LEU A 53 6.62 1.49 -7.43
C LEU A 53 5.93 1.54 -6.05
N LEU A 54 5.24 2.64 -5.74
CA LEU A 54 4.49 2.78 -4.49
C LEU A 54 3.38 1.74 -4.39
N GLY A 55 2.60 1.56 -5.47
CA GLY A 55 1.56 0.53 -5.53
C GLY A 55 2.13 -0.89 -5.36
N LEU A 56 3.23 -1.21 -6.03
CA LEU A 56 3.90 -2.51 -5.91
C LEU A 56 4.32 -2.79 -4.46
N LEU A 57 4.94 -1.80 -3.79
CA LEU A 57 5.36 -1.94 -2.41
C LEU A 57 4.18 -2.16 -1.45
N VAL A 58 3.03 -1.51 -1.69
CA VAL A 58 1.79 -1.76 -0.92
C VAL A 58 1.38 -3.23 -1.06
N PHE A 59 1.37 -3.79 -2.26
CA PHE A 59 1.01 -5.19 -2.48
C PHE A 59 2.00 -6.18 -1.86
N VAL A 60 3.30 -5.90 -1.94
CA VAL A 60 4.33 -6.77 -1.34
C VAL A 60 4.18 -6.81 0.18
N LEU A 61 3.99 -5.66 0.83
CA LEU A 61 3.80 -5.60 2.28
C LEU A 61 2.46 -6.22 2.71
N ALA A 62 1.41 -6.02 1.92
CA ALA A 62 0.12 -6.68 2.14
C ALA A 62 0.25 -8.21 2.06
N ALA A 63 0.92 -8.74 1.03
CA ALA A 63 1.18 -10.17 0.90
C ALA A 63 1.96 -10.74 2.10
N LEU A 64 2.99 -10.03 2.56
CA LEU A 64 3.73 -10.39 3.78
C LEU A 64 2.83 -10.44 5.01
N SER A 65 1.95 -9.45 5.18
CA SER A 65 1.01 -9.42 6.30
C SER A 65 0.01 -10.58 6.26
N ILE A 66 -0.45 -10.99 5.07
CA ILE A 66 -1.30 -12.17 4.88
C ILE A 66 -0.56 -13.45 5.28
N LEU A 67 0.69 -13.63 4.82
CA LEU A 67 1.52 -14.79 5.16
C LEU A 67 1.75 -14.89 6.67
N ILE A 68 2.07 -13.78 7.33
CA ILE A 68 2.22 -13.72 8.79
C ILE A 68 0.88 -14.02 9.48
N GLY A 69 -0.22 -13.47 8.96
CA GLY A 69 -1.57 -13.67 9.46
C GLY A 69 -2.02 -15.14 9.41
N LEU A 70 -1.70 -15.85 8.31
CA LEU A 70 -1.95 -17.29 8.18
C LEU A 70 -1.21 -18.09 9.27
N GLY A 71 0.03 -17.71 9.59
CA GLY A 71 0.80 -18.32 10.68
C GLY A 71 0.27 -18.06 12.10
N LEU A 72 -0.67 -17.10 12.26
CA LEU A 72 -1.29 -16.74 13.54
C LEU A 72 -2.71 -17.31 13.69
N LEU A 73 -3.26 -17.96 12.67
CA LEU A 73 -4.59 -18.59 12.74
C LEU A 73 -4.59 -19.81 13.67
N PRO A 74 -5.73 -20.11 14.31
CA PRO A 74 -6.99 -19.34 14.32
C PRO A 74 -7.02 -18.22 15.37
N ARG A 75 -5.95 -18.05 16.17
CA ARG A 75 -6.02 -17.24 17.40
C ARG A 75 -6.18 -15.74 17.15
N ARG A 76 -5.65 -15.21 16.05
CA ARG A 76 -5.68 -13.75 15.76
C ARG A 76 -5.77 -13.47 14.26
N PRO A 77 -6.99 -13.47 13.69
CA PRO A 77 -7.18 -13.21 12.26
C PRO A 77 -6.94 -11.73 11.88
N GLY A 78 -6.80 -10.81 12.84
CA GLY A 78 -6.74 -9.37 12.56
C GLY A 78 -5.62 -8.94 11.59
N VAL A 79 -4.43 -9.55 11.67
CA VAL A 79 -3.31 -9.26 10.75
C VAL A 79 -3.66 -9.71 9.33
N LEU A 80 -4.29 -10.88 9.18
CA LEU A 80 -4.73 -11.40 7.90
C LEU A 80 -5.84 -10.54 7.29
N VAL A 81 -6.84 -10.18 8.11
CA VAL A 81 -7.95 -9.32 7.68
C VAL A 81 -7.41 -7.96 7.23
N ALA A 82 -6.51 -7.34 7.99
CA ALA A 82 -5.88 -6.08 7.60
C ALA A 82 -5.06 -6.22 6.31
N GLY A 83 -4.34 -7.33 6.15
CA GLY A 83 -3.56 -7.63 4.94
C GLY A 83 -4.39 -7.79 3.68
N LEU A 84 -5.67 -8.19 3.80
CA LEU A 84 -6.61 -8.22 2.69
C LEU A 84 -7.33 -6.88 2.51
N LEU A 85 -7.74 -6.26 3.62
CA LEU A 85 -8.59 -5.07 3.61
C LEU A 85 -7.85 -3.82 3.12
N ILE A 86 -6.59 -3.63 3.52
CA ILE A 86 -5.79 -2.47 3.11
C ILE A 86 -5.59 -2.41 1.59
N PRO A 87 -5.06 -3.45 0.90
CA PRO A 87 -4.89 -3.39 -0.55
C PRO A 87 -6.23 -3.29 -1.29
N SER A 88 -7.30 -3.93 -0.79
CA SER A 88 -8.63 -3.79 -1.40
C SER A 88 -9.16 -2.37 -1.33
N LEU A 89 -9.08 -1.72 -0.15
CA LEU A 89 -9.45 -0.31 -0.01
C LEU A 89 -8.54 0.60 -0.83
N TYR A 90 -7.24 0.31 -0.87
CA TYR A 90 -6.29 1.06 -1.69
C TYR A 90 -6.68 1.03 -3.17
N CYS A 91 -7.01 -0.13 -3.74
CA CYS A 91 -7.48 -0.23 -5.13
C CYS A 91 -8.76 0.58 -5.37
N LEU A 92 -9.76 0.41 -4.48
CA LEU A 92 -11.02 1.15 -4.60
C LEU A 92 -10.80 2.66 -4.54
N LEU A 93 -10.01 3.13 -3.58
CA LEU A 93 -9.73 4.56 -3.42
C LEU A 93 -8.87 5.12 -4.55
N ARG A 94 -7.93 4.33 -5.09
CA ARG A 94 -7.03 4.76 -6.17
C ARG A 94 -7.77 5.16 -7.44
N ASP A 95 -8.84 4.43 -7.77
CA ASP A 95 -9.64 4.70 -8.96
C ASP A 95 -10.65 5.84 -8.74
N TRP A 96 -11.08 6.05 -7.49
CA TRP A 96 -12.05 7.07 -7.13
C TRP A 96 -11.44 8.42 -6.74
N LEU A 97 -10.13 8.47 -6.47
CA LEU A 97 -9.51 9.69 -5.97
C LEU A 97 -9.43 10.76 -7.06
N PRO A 98 -9.99 11.97 -6.82
CA PRO A 98 -9.78 13.09 -7.71
C PRO A 98 -8.30 13.47 -7.73
N THR A 99 -7.79 13.74 -8.93
CA THR A 99 -6.44 14.26 -9.15
C THR A 99 -6.50 15.78 -9.23
N TYR A 100 -5.80 16.45 -8.31
CA TYR A 100 -5.70 17.90 -8.28
C TYR A 100 -4.41 18.32 -8.98
N ARG A 101 -4.51 19.30 -9.89
CA ARG A 101 -3.36 20.00 -10.44
C ARG A 101 -3.06 21.19 -9.53
N LEU A 102 -2.04 21.07 -8.70
CA LEU A 102 -1.64 22.14 -7.77
C LEU A 102 -0.69 23.18 -8.40
N TRP A 103 -0.47 23.12 -9.71
CA TRP A 103 0.31 24.08 -10.49
C TRP A 103 -0.03 23.97 -11.97
#